data_AF-A0A9E1M7I4-F1
#
_entry.id   AF-A0A9E1M7I4-F1
#
_cell.length_a   1.000
_cell.length_b   1.000
_cell.length_c   1.000
_cell.angle_alpha   90.00
_cell.angle_beta   90.00
_cell.angle_gamma   90.00
#
_symmetry.space_group_name_H-M   'P 1'
#
loop_
_entity.id
_entity.type
_entity.pdbx_description
1 polymer ?
#
loop_
_entity_poly.entity_id
_entity_poly.type
_entity_poly.pdbx_seq_one_letter_code
_entity_poly.pdbx_strand_id
1 'polypeptide(L)'
;MASQKNKKQLVWLLLTALFFTQMPANEAKAQTTLPSGTPYPAVSSAPSQIPTTTVEPNMPLYTPAGISPTPSADVLPSTTPTVTPAATSFTLLNKNVSKHVSKKKVQYQIHSYVTDTVALKTSLKATFEPIGETVSLCRRGILKIEKNGQVKCLKKGQSKAQNCQIKVTEAEGERIFTVKIRFDKKLENKGKNAELVYQGKQAQIRTNYKMSRLTLTSSNKKAATVDKKGKITARKKGKTTISVKVKGSEKNEIKIRITVKEEPWIVNVKDSKYTYEDMTSDLRKLAWKYRGKASLQNIGTSEDGRAIWCLRIGSPYASKKYLINGGIHAREWLNCQMLTHKSEEILREYADYKSALKGKCIYIIPMINPDGVTISQFGFDAIRNPKLRKICKKTKNSARTWKGNARGVNLNFNCPGGWNKKGKSKKADGLSYPGKKAASEKETRVMMNFVNRNSGWKASLNYHSTGSILYWNYNVESEASLYERQKNLATKVNGFTHYRLMPKSISTDPNGGFGDWLIYNKKIPNVTVETGSVMAPLPHSQMKKIQKENSKLLSWFVKQ
;
A
#
# COMPACT_ATOMS: atom_id res chain seq x y z
N MET A 1 -31.97 -40.20 -32.94
CA MET A 1 -30.68 -40.65 -32.38
C MET A 1 -29.97 -39.43 -31.78
N ALA A 2 -29.41 -39.62 -30.59
CA ALA A 2 -28.75 -38.66 -29.68
C ALA A 2 -27.64 -37.79 -30.34
N SER A 3 -27.15 -36.64 -29.84
CA SER A 3 -27.39 -35.82 -28.64
C SER A 3 -26.63 -34.49 -28.81
N GLN A 4 -27.24 -33.39 -28.34
CA GLN A 4 -26.54 -32.16 -27.93
C GLN A 4 -25.48 -32.47 -26.85
N LYS A 5 -24.25 -31.94 -26.97
CA LYS A 5 -23.48 -31.34 -25.84
C LYS A 5 -22.10 -30.82 -26.26
N ASN A 6 -21.82 -29.59 -25.80
CA ASN A 6 -20.51 -29.02 -25.42
C ASN A 6 -19.53 -28.69 -26.58
N LYS A 7 -18.76 -27.58 -26.57
CA LYS A 7 -18.50 -26.51 -25.60
C LYS A 7 -17.70 -25.41 -26.33
N LYS A 8 -17.92 -24.18 -25.90
CA LYS A 8 -17.06 -22.99 -26.08
C LYS A 8 -15.57 -23.32 -25.83
N GLN A 9 -14.67 -22.91 -26.73
CA GLN A 9 -13.37 -22.27 -26.45
C GLN A 9 -12.47 -22.22 -27.70
N LEU A 10 -11.78 -21.08 -27.91
CA LEU A 10 -10.59 -20.88 -28.76
C LEU A 10 -10.85 -21.00 -30.29
N VAL A 11 -10.44 -20.10 -31.18
CA VAL A 11 -9.17 -19.38 -31.31
C VAL A 11 -9.39 -18.06 -32.08
N TRP A 12 -8.79 -17.01 -31.54
CA TRP A 12 -8.48 -15.74 -32.18
C TRP A 12 -7.12 -15.91 -32.88
N LEU A 13 -7.03 -15.77 -34.21
CA LEU A 13 -5.84 -15.28 -34.94
C LEU A 13 -6.08 -15.29 -36.45
N LEU A 14 -5.52 -14.28 -37.11
CA LEU A 14 -5.42 -14.01 -38.56
C LEU A 14 -6.55 -13.17 -39.17
N LEU A 15 -6.29 -11.85 -39.26
CA LEU A 15 -6.35 -11.13 -40.53
C LEU A 15 -5.65 -9.77 -40.38
N THR A 16 -4.38 -9.77 -40.75
CA THR A 16 -3.62 -8.60 -41.21
C THR A 16 -3.95 -8.34 -42.67
N ALA A 17 -4.35 -7.11 -43.02
CA ALA A 17 -3.82 -6.33 -44.16
C ALA A 17 -4.70 -5.12 -44.50
N LEU A 18 -4.03 -4.08 -45.02
CA LEU A 18 -4.54 -2.88 -45.71
C LEU A 18 -5.08 -1.74 -44.84
N PHE A 19 -4.33 -0.64 -44.76
CA PHE A 19 -4.54 0.52 -45.63
C PHE A 19 -3.38 1.53 -45.48
N PHE A 20 -2.77 1.89 -46.61
CA PHE A 20 -1.74 2.92 -46.80
C PHE A 20 -2.25 3.86 -47.90
N THR A 21 -2.31 5.17 -47.63
CA THR A 21 -2.37 6.28 -48.61
C THR A 21 -1.85 7.54 -47.88
N GLN A 22 -0.67 8.10 -48.19
CA GLN A 22 -0.41 9.29 -49.05
C GLN A 22 -1.38 10.47 -48.74
N MET A 23 -1.02 11.73 -48.45
CA MET A 23 0.05 12.69 -48.83
C MET A 23 -0.16 14.00 -47.97
N PRO A 24 0.46 15.18 -48.21
CA PRO A 24 1.87 15.57 -48.39
C PRO A 24 2.32 16.69 -47.40
N ALA A 25 3.60 17.06 -47.50
CA ALA A 25 4.29 18.09 -46.71
C ALA A 25 4.07 19.52 -47.25
N ASN A 26 4.12 20.52 -46.36
CA ASN A 26 4.32 21.92 -46.75
C ASN A 26 5.34 22.59 -45.82
N GLU A 27 6.37 23.16 -46.44
CA GLU A 27 7.43 23.96 -45.83
C GLU A 27 6.97 25.42 -45.68
N ALA A 28 7.34 26.07 -44.57
CA ALA A 28 7.35 27.52 -44.48
C ALA A 28 8.57 27.98 -43.67
N LYS A 29 9.50 28.63 -44.37
CA LYS A 29 10.62 29.39 -43.81
C LYS A 29 10.10 30.72 -43.27
N ALA A 30 10.56 31.13 -42.09
CA ALA A 30 10.59 32.55 -41.72
C ALA A 30 11.85 32.80 -40.88
N GLN A 31 12.76 33.59 -41.46
CA GLN A 31 13.90 34.23 -40.79
C GLN A 31 13.40 35.48 -40.07
N THR A 32 13.83 35.69 -38.83
CA THR A 32 13.95 37.04 -38.27
C THR A 32 15.17 37.11 -37.35
N THR A 33 15.99 38.11 -37.65
CA THR A 33 17.22 38.55 -37.00
C THR A 33 16.95 39.24 -35.67
N LEU A 34 17.83 39.06 -34.68
CA LEU A 34 17.96 39.97 -33.53
C LEU A 34 19.45 40.27 -33.25
N PRO A 35 19.81 41.54 -32.94
CA PRO A 35 21.18 41.98 -32.75
C PRO A 35 21.70 41.83 -31.31
N SER A 36 23.01 42.06 -31.21
CA SER A 36 24.01 41.76 -30.18
C SER A 36 24.14 42.77 -29.03
N GLY A 37 24.71 42.30 -27.90
CA GLY A 37 25.46 43.09 -26.89
C GLY A 37 25.43 42.42 -25.50
N THR A 38 26.44 41.65 -25.04
CA THR A 38 27.69 41.97 -24.29
C THR A 38 27.52 42.25 -22.78
N PRO A 39 28.50 41.88 -21.91
CA PRO A 39 28.25 41.02 -20.74
C PRO A 39 28.43 41.67 -19.35
N TYR A 40 27.94 41.00 -18.30
CA TYR A 40 28.24 41.27 -16.88
C TYR A 40 29.29 40.29 -16.31
N PRO A 41 30.11 40.71 -15.31
CA PRO A 41 31.10 39.84 -14.68
C PRO A 41 30.60 39.09 -13.42
N ALA A 42 31.13 37.87 -13.34
CA ALA A 42 31.52 36.98 -12.23
C ALA A 42 30.82 36.91 -10.86
N VAL A 43 30.64 35.64 -10.49
CA VAL A 43 30.18 34.96 -9.26
C VAL A 43 31.22 35.05 -8.12
N SER A 44 30.77 34.98 -6.86
CA SER A 44 31.57 34.44 -5.75
C SER A 44 30.72 33.55 -4.82
N SER A 45 31.36 32.52 -4.27
CA SER A 45 30.79 31.33 -3.62
C SER A 45 31.56 31.00 -2.34
N ALA A 46 30.88 30.33 -1.38
CA ALA A 46 31.38 29.41 -0.31
C ALA A 46 31.00 29.84 1.15
N PRO A 47 31.19 28.99 2.19
CA PRO A 47 30.54 27.69 2.44
C PRO A 47 30.07 27.46 3.91
N SER A 48 29.42 26.30 4.16
CA SER A 48 28.92 25.76 5.45
C SER A 48 29.98 25.24 6.44
N GLN A 49 29.63 25.20 7.73
CA GLN A 49 30.19 24.29 8.75
C GLN A 49 29.11 23.71 9.69
N ILE A 50 29.33 22.47 10.15
CA ILE A 50 28.57 21.70 11.17
C ILE A 50 29.59 21.19 12.19
N PRO A 51 29.24 21.02 13.48
CA PRO A 51 29.91 20.07 14.36
C PRO A 51 28.99 18.98 14.96
N THR A 52 29.62 17.83 15.17
CA THR A 52 29.21 16.53 15.77
C THR A 52 29.46 16.47 17.28
N THR A 53 28.69 15.64 18.01
CA THR A 53 29.16 14.92 19.22
C THR A 53 28.34 13.65 19.52
N THR A 54 29.05 12.64 20.06
CA THR A 54 28.69 11.25 20.42
C THR A 54 28.99 11.02 21.90
N VAL A 55 28.14 10.32 22.67
CA VAL A 55 28.52 9.51 23.88
C VAL A 55 27.42 8.45 24.20
N GLU A 56 27.85 7.25 24.61
CA GLU A 56 27.12 6.13 25.29
C GLU A 56 28.12 5.49 26.32
N PRO A 57 27.77 4.52 27.20
CA PRO A 57 26.74 4.46 28.26
C PRO A 57 27.29 3.91 29.62
N ASN A 58 26.46 3.76 30.68
CA ASN A 58 26.78 2.92 31.85
C ASN A 58 25.53 2.39 32.60
N MET A 59 25.60 1.15 33.11
CA MET A 59 24.62 0.47 34.00
C MET A 59 25.30 -0.03 35.28
N PRO A 60 24.53 -0.31 36.36
CA PRO A 60 24.84 -1.49 37.19
C PRO A 60 23.64 -2.38 37.57
N LEU A 61 24.00 -3.57 38.06
CA LEU A 61 23.23 -4.78 38.41
C LEU A 61 22.59 -4.77 39.82
N TYR A 62 21.53 -5.55 40.04
CA TYR A 62 21.19 -6.14 41.34
C TYR A 62 20.37 -7.45 41.21
N THR A 63 20.63 -8.42 42.10
CA THR A 63 20.07 -9.78 42.18
C THR A 63 19.13 -9.98 43.41
N PRO A 64 18.24 -11.00 43.44
CA PRO A 64 17.27 -11.23 44.52
C PRO A 64 17.57 -12.44 45.44
N ALA A 65 16.99 -12.45 46.64
CA ALA A 65 16.84 -13.57 47.59
C ALA A 65 15.36 -13.61 48.07
N GLY A 66 14.69 -14.68 48.50
CA GLY A 66 14.95 -16.11 48.70
C GLY A 66 13.65 -16.73 49.30
N ILE A 67 13.36 -18.03 49.13
CA ILE A 67 12.26 -18.75 49.81
C ILE A 67 12.63 -20.24 49.99
N SER A 68 12.39 -20.81 51.18
CA SER A 68 11.94 -22.20 51.47
C SER A 68 11.74 -22.43 53.02
N PRO A 69 11.17 -23.54 53.57
CA PRO A 69 9.77 -24.03 53.48
C PRO A 69 9.13 -24.70 54.78
N THR A 70 7.78 -24.90 54.80
CA THR A 70 6.90 -25.98 55.47
C THR A 70 6.98 -26.37 56.98
N PRO A 71 6.08 -27.23 57.60
CA PRO A 71 4.64 -27.66 57.43
C PRO A 71 3.80 -27.95 58.76
N SER A 72 2.55 -28.47 58.61
CA SER A 72 1.70 -29.35 59.52
C SER A 72 1.05 -28.80 60.81
N ALA A 73 -0.03 -29.34 61.44
CA ALA A 73 -1.15 -30.27 61.19
C ALA A 73 -2.09 -30.30 62.45
N ASP A 74 -3.20 -31.05 62.41
CA ASP A 74 -4.09 -31.55 63.51
C ASP A 74 -5.25 -30.69 64.07
N VAL A 75 -6.38 -31.18 64.64
CA VAL A 75 -7.34 -32.33 64.50
C VAL A 75 -8.56 -32.00 65.44
N LEU A 76 -9.74 -32.59 65.15
CA LEU A 76 -11.11 -32.65 65.78
C LEU A 76 -11.27 -32.65 67.34
N PRO A 77 -12.50 -32.57 68.00
CA PRO A 77 -13.73 -33.38 67.72
C PRO A 77 -15.17 -32.93 68.19
N SER A 78 -16.18 -33.78 67.86
CA SER A 78 -17.46 -34.13 68.59
C SER A 78 -18.63 -33.12 68.62
N THR A 79 -19.95 -33.39 68.50
CA THR A 79 -20.89 -34.47 68.92
C THR A 79 -22.19 -34.53 68.06
N THR A 80 -22.87 -35.69 68.02
CA THR A 80 -24.26 -35.97 67.52
C THR A 80 -25.34 -35.72 68.62
N PRO A 81 -26.69 -35.91 68.45
CA PRO A 81 -27.59 -36.07 67.27
C PRO A 81 -28.95 -35.27 67.35
N THR A 82 -29.72 -35.14 66.25
CA THR A 82 -31.20 -34.92 66.32
C THR A 82 -31.90 -35.38 65.03
N VAL A 83 -33.06 -36.03 65.16
CA VAL A 83 -33.89 -36.63 64.08
C VAL A 83 -35.07 -35.73 63.71
N THR A 84 -35.56 -35.88 62.46
CA THR A 84 -36.82 -35.39 61.80
C THR A 84 -36.94 -33.90 61.42
N PRO A 85 -37.77 -33.51 60.42
CA PRO A 85 -38.09 -34.09 59.10
C PRO A 85 -37.90 -33.08 57.93
N ALA A 86 -37.98 -33.56 56.68
CA ALA A 86 -38.26 -32.78 55.46
C ALA A 86 -37.32 -31.59 55.10
N ALA A 87 -36.20 -31.90 54.42
CA ALA A 87 -35.45 -30.91 53.65
C ALA A 87 -35.61 -31.14 52.13
N THR A 88 -36.56 -30.43 51.55
CA THR A 88 -36.62 -30.12 50.12
C THR A 88 -35.44 -29.24 49.71
N SER A 89 -34.24 -29.80 49.56
CA SER A 89 -33.18 -29.12 48.81
C SER A 89 -32.32 -30.14 48.06
N PHE A 90 -32.12 -29.83 46.79
CA PHE A 90 -31.37 -30.62 45.83
C PHE A 90 -30.25 -29.71 45.35
N THR A 91 -29.02 -30.22 45.35
CA THR A 91 -27.87 -29.47 44.84
C THR A 91 -27.25 -30.26 43.69
N LEU A 92 -27.74 -30.02 42.47
CA LEU A 92 -26.93 -30.33 41.31
C LEU A 92 -25.75 -29.36 41.35
N LEU A 93 -24.57 -29.85 41.71
CA LEU A 93 -23.35 -29.06 41.91
C LEU A 93 -22.81 -28.42 40.61
N ASN A 94 -23.56 -28.46 39.51
CA ASN A 94 -23.15 -27.89 38.23
C ASN A 94 -23.50 -26.40 38.19
N LYS A 95 -22.54 -25.59 37.74
CA LYS A 95 -22.82 -24.19 37.35
C LYS A 95 -23.83 -24.20 36.19
N ASN A 96 -24.83 -23.30 36.23
CA ASN A 96 -25.87 -23.08 35.19
C ASN A 96 -27.03 -24.10 35.16
N VAL A 97 -27.64 -24.36 36.32
CA VAL A 97 -28.84 -25.19 36.45
C VAL A 97 -30.04 -24.31 36.75
N SER A 98 -31.08 -24.37 35.92
CA SER A 98 -32.38 -23.77 36.25
C SER A 98 -33.38 -24.84 36.67
N LYS A 99 -34.15 -24.57 37.72
CA LYS A 99 -35.19 -25.47 38.26
C LYS A 99 -36.56 -24.95 37.83
N HIS A 100 -37.36 -25.82 37.22
CA HIS A 100 -38.77 -25.58 36.93
C HIS A 100 -39.61 -26.63 37.65
N VAL A 101 -40.66 -26.18 38.36
CA VAL A 101 -41.61 -27.05 39.06
C VAL A 101 -42.98 -26.87 38.40
N SER A 102 -43.58 -27.96 37.92
CA SER A 102 -44.93 -27.93 37.33
C SER A 102 -45.70 -29.18 37.75
N LYS A 103 -46.93 -29.02 38.26
CA LYS A 103 -47.86 -30.10 38.63
C LYS A 103 -47.19 -31.28 39.38
N LYS A 104 -46.46 -30.99 40.46
CA LYS A 104 -45.70 -31.95 41.31
C LYS A 104 -44.52 -32.69 40.62
N LYS A 105 -44.11 -32.31 39.40
CA LYS A 105 -42.90 -32.82 38.74
C LYS A 105 -41.79 -31.76 38.78
N VAL A 106 -40.62 -32.16 39.28
CA VAL A 106 -39.41 -31.32 39.29
C VAL A 106 -38.61 -31.57 38.02
N GLN A 107 -38.27 -30.49 37.31
CA GLN A 107 -37.44 -30.53 36.12
C GLN A 107 -36.24 -29.59 36.27
N TYR A 108 -35.05 -30.11 36.00
CA TYR A 108 -33.82 -29.32 35.92
C TYR A 108 -33.43 -29.12 34.47
N GLN A 109 -32.91 -27.94 34.13
CA GLN A 109 -32.36 -27.67 32.80
C GLN A 109 -30.89 -27.27 32.92
N ILE A 110 -30.06 -27.85 32.06
CA ILE A 110 -28.61 -27.62 31.95
C ILE A 110 -28.29 -27.24 30.51
N HIS A 111 -27.49 -26.20 30.34
CA HIS A 111 -26.91 -25.85 29.04
C HIS A 111 -25.42 -26.20 29.02
N SER A 112 -24.98 -26.93 28.00
CA SER A 112 -23.60 -27.38 27.81
C SER A 112 -23.22 -27.39 26.32
N TYR A 113 -22.02 -27.84 25.94
CA TYR A 113 -21.59 -27.93 24.55
C TYR A 113 -21.37 -29.37 24.10
N VAL A 114 -21.54 -29.64 22.80
CA VAL A 114 -21.31 -30.97 22.21
C VAL A 114 -19.89 -31.53 22.41
N THR A 115 -18.94 -30.74 22.92
CA THR A 115 -17.59 -31.16 23.29
C THR A 115 -17.41 -31.48 24.78
N ASP A 116 -18.39 -31.12 25.61
CA ASP A 116 -18.28 -31.19 27.05
C ASP A 116 -18.83 -32.54 27.55
N THR A 117 -18.34 -32.94 28.72
CA THR A 117 -18.96 -33.99 29.52
C THR A 117 -19.68 -33.34 30.69
N VAL A 118 -20.98 -33.59 30.82
CA VAL A 118 -21.79 -33.12 31.95
C VAL A 118 -21.85 -34.23 32.98
N ALA A 119 -21.27 -34.02 34.15
CA ALA A 119 -21.43 -34.93 35.27
C ALA A 119 -22.69 -34.54 36.05
N LEU A 120 -23.66 -35.45 36.15
CA LEU A 120 -24.79 -35.30 37.06
C LEU A 120 -24.37 -35.85 38.43
N LYS A 121 -24.30 -34.97 39.43
CA LYS A 121 -24.01 -35.36 40.81
C LYS A 121 -25.25 -35.20 41.67
N THR A 122 -25.54 -36.23 42.45
CA THR A 122 -26.65 -36.33 43.40
C THR A 122 -26.08 -36.53 44.80
N SER A 123 -26.77 -36.05 45.83
CA SER A 123 -26.36 -36.27 47.23
C SER A 123 -26.60 -37.70 47.69
N LEU A 124 -27.50 -38.41 47.01
CA LEU A 124 -27.85 -39.81 47.25
C LEU A 124 -27.44 -40.67 46.05
N LYS A 125 -27.34 -41.98 46.25
CA LYS A 125 -27.12 -42.93 45.15
C LYS A 125 -28.29 -42.84 44.16
N ALA A 126 -27.97 -42.67 42.87
CA ALA A 126 -28.95 -42.43 41.82
C ALA A 126 -28.71 -43.30 40.58
N THR A 127 -29.78 -43.60 39.86
CA THR A 127 -29.72 -44.15 38.49
C THR A 127 -30.07 -43.07 37.47
N PHE A 128 -29.47 -43.19 36.27
CA PHE A 128 -29.60 -42.21 35.19
C PHE A 128 -30.08 -42.90 33.92
N GLU A 129 -31.33 -42.66 33.54
CA GLU A 129 -31.97 -43.34 32.42
C GLU A 129 -32.34 -42.34 31.31
N PRO A 130 -31.95 -42.60 30.04
CA PRO A 130 -32.41 -41.78 28.92
C PRO A 130 -33.92 -41.94 28.77
N ILE A 131 -34.62 -40.84 28.52
CA ILE A 131 -36.06 -40.86 28.23
C ILE A 131 -36.39 -40.10 26.94
N GLY A 132 -37.53 -40.46 26.34
CA GLY A 132 -37.99 -39.87 25.08
C GLY A 132 -37.01 -40.06 23.93
N GLU A 133 -36.80 -39.02 23.12
CA GLU A 133 -35.87 -39.03 21.98
C GLU A 133 -34.42 -39.37 22.37
N THR A 134 -34.04 -39.13 23.63
CA THR A 134 -32.71 -39.44 24.16
C THR A 134 -32.35 -40.91 24.02
N VAL A 135 -33.34 -41.82 24.15
CA VAL A 135 -33.15 -43.27 23.99
C VAL A 135 -32.65 -43.56 22.58
N SER A 136 -33.26 -42.94 21.56
CA SER A 136 -32.86 -43.07 20.16
C SER A 136 -31.47 -42.48 19.91
N LEU A 137 -31.19 -41.31 20.48
CA LEU A 137 -29.86 -40.68 20.38
C LEU A 137 -28.75 -41.53 21.01
N CYS A 138 -29.04 -42.23 22.11
CA CYS A 138 -28.12 -43.17 22.73
C CYS A 138 -27.92 -44.43 21.89
N ARG A 139 -29.00 -45.04 21.37
CA ARG A 139 -28.92 -46.22 20.47
C ARG A 139 -28.13 -45.93 19.20
N ARG A 140 -28.26 -44.72 18.65
CA ARG A 140 -27.53 -44.28 17.45
C ARG A 140 -26.07 -43.88 17.72
N GLY A 141 -25.62 -43.96 18.97
CA GLY A 141 -24.28 -43.56 19.38
C GLY A 141 -24.00 -42.07 19.20
N ILE A 142 -25.03 -41.21 19.33
CA ILE A 142 -24.92 -39.74 19.28
C ILE A 142 -24.71 -39.18 20.69
N LEU A 143 -25.36 -39.77 21.69
CA LEU A 143 -25.20 -39.45 23.12
C LEU A 143 -24.77 -40.70 23.89
N LYS A 144 -23.97 -40.52 24.94
CA LYS A 144 -23.68 -41.57 25.92
C LYS A 144 -23.98 -41.05 27.31
N ILE A 145 -24.79 -41.80 28.05
CA ILE A 145 -25.04 -41.63 29.48
C ILE A 145 -24.36 -42.79 30.17
N GLU A 146 -23.42 -42.50 31.07
CA GLU A 146 -22.69 -43.50 31.83
C GLU A 146 -23.37 -43.76 33.17
N LYS A 147 -23.18 -44.96 33.73
CA LYS A 147 -23.81 -45.37 35.01
C LYS A 147 -23.44 -44.43 36.17
N ASN A 148 -22.28 -43.77 36.09
CA ASN A 148 -21.79 -42.81 37.07
C ASN A 148 -22.37 -41.39 36.89
N GLY A 149 -23.37 -41.20 36.02
CA GLY A 149 -24.02 -39.91 35.78
C GLY A 149 -23.30 -38.99 34.79
N GLN A 150 -22.25 -39.46 34.11
CA GLN A 150 -21.61 -38.68 33.04
C GLN A 150 -22.42 -38.73 31.73
N VAL A 151 -22.68 -37.57 31.15
CA VAL A 151 -23.42 -37.41 29.89
C VAL A 151 -22.51 -36.72 28.87
N LYS A 152 -22.32 -37.35 27.70
CA LYS A 152 -21.45 -36.83 26.64
C LYS A 152 -22.06 -36.99 25.24
N CYS A 153 -21.81 -36.01 24.38
CA CYS A 153 -22.07 -36.14 22.93
C CYS A 153 -20.90 -36.88 22.27
N LEU A 154 -21.22 -37.88 21.45
CA LEU A 154 -20.25 -38.66 20.69
C LEU A 154 -20.05 -38.06 19.28
N LYS A 155 -18.85 -38.24 18.71
CA LYS A 155 -18.36 -37.53 17.51
C LYS A 155 -19.27 -37.63 16.27
N LYS A 156 -20.06 -38.69 16.10
CA LYS A 156 -20.96 -38.86 14.93
C LYS A 156 -22.25 -38.05 15.15
N GLY A 157 -22.34 -36.85 14.56
CA GLY A 157 -23.58 -36.05 14.53
C GLY A 157 -23.48 -34.58 15.00
N GLN A 158 -22.28 -34.04 15.23
CA GLN A 158 -22.03 -32.73 15.85
C GLN A 158 -22.43 -31.48 15.03
N SER A 159 -23.27 -31.61 14.00
CA SER A 159 -23.68 -30.47 13.15
C SER A 159 -24.84 -29.65 13.73
N LYS A 160 -25.60 -30.19 14.69
CA LYS A 160 -26.78 -29.57 15.31
C LYS A 160 -26.72 -29.65 16.84
N ALA A 161 -27.39 -28.71 17.51
CA ALA A 161 -27.58 -28.78 18.96
C ALA A 161 -28.33 -30.06 19.33
N GLN A 162 -27.96 -30.69 20.44
CA GLN A 162 -28.58 -31.92 20.93
C GLN A 162 -29.35 -31.63 22.20
N ASN A 163 -30.58 -32.14 22.30
CA ASN A 163 -31.33 -32.11 23.54
C ASN A 163 -31.36 -33.52 24.12
N CYS A 164 -31.16 -33.60 25.42
CA CYS A 164 -31.13 -34.82 26.19
C CYS A 164 -32.11 -34.66 27.34
N GLN A 165 -32.88 -35.71 27.63
CA GLN A 165 -33.77 -35.80 28.77
C GLN A 165 -33.41 -37.08 29.53
N ILE A 166 -33.16 -36.93 30.82
CA ILE A 166 -32.69 -38.00 31.69
C ILE A 166 -33.64 -38.08 32.87
N LYS A 167 -34.21 -39.26 33.09
CA LYS A 167 -34.88 -39.59 34.34
C LYS A 167 -33.81 -39.93 35.36
N VAL A 168 -33.85 -39.26 36.50
CA VAL A 168 -32.99 -39.54 37.65
C VAL A 168 -33.85 -40.13 38.74
N THR A 169 -33.44 -41.28 39.27
CA THR A 169 -34.12 -41.97 40.36
C THR A 169 -33.15 -42.08 41.53
N GLU A 170 -33.46 -41.42 42.63
CA GLU A 170 -32.71 -41.43 43.90
C GLU A 170 -33.43 -42.27 44.95
N ALA A 171 -32.73 -42.62 46.03
CA ALA A 171 -33.29 -43.24 47.24
C ALA A 171 -34.16 -44.47 46.92
N GLU A 172 -33.60 -45.40 46.14
CA GLU A 172 -34.26 -46.68 45.79
C GLU A 172 -35.65 -46.56 45.13
N GLY A 173 -35.99 -45.39 44.57
CA GLY A 173 -37.25 -45.20 43.84
C GLY A 173 -38.15 -44.10 44.39
N GLU A 174 -37.88 -43.60 45.59
CA GLU A 174 -38.75 -42.62 46.27
C GLU A 174 -38.72 -41.24 45.63
N ARG A 175 -37.62 -40.87 44.95
CA ARG A 175 -37.46 -39.53 44.35
C ARG A 175 -37.11 -39.64 42.88
N ILE A 176 -38.08 -39.26 42.03
CA ILE A 176 -37.95 -39.27 40.57
C ILE A 176 -38.08 -37.85 40.03
N PHE A 177 -37.10 -37.42 39.22
CA PHE A 177 -37.14 -36.13 38.52
C PHE A 177 -36.50 -36.22 37.14
N THR A 178 -36.66 -35.16 36.34
CA THR A 178 -36.10 -35.09 34.98
C THR A 178 -35.03 -34.01 34.88
N VAL A 179 -33.88 -34.36 34.30
CA VAL A 179 -32.85 -33.41 33.88
C VAL A 179 -32.88 -33.28 32.36
N LYS A 180 -33.12 -32.07 31.87
CA LYS A 180 -32.96 -31.71 30.46
C LYS A 180 -31.59 -31.09 30.25
N ILE A 181 -30.80 -31.63 29.32
CA ILE A 181 -29.51 -31.06 28.94
C ILE A 181 -29.58 -30.62 27.48
N ARG A 182 -29.28 -29.35 27.21
CA ARG A 182 -29.09 -28.83 25.85
C ARG A 182 -27.59 -28.69 25.58
N PHE A 183 -27.09 -29.48 24.64
CA PHE A 183 -25.73 -29.39 24.11
C PHE A 183 -25.71 -28.50 22.86
N ASP A 184 -25.26 -27.26 22.99
CA ASP A 184 -25.08 -26.35 21.86
C ASP A 184 -23.76 -26.62 21.10
N LYS A 185 -23.66 -26.13 19.87
CA LYS A 185 -22.43 -26.25 19.08
C LYS A 185 -21.32 -25.35 19.65
N LYS A 186 -20.06 -25.80 19.58
CA LYS A 186 -18.91 -24.95 19.94
C LYS A 186 -18.68 -23.88 18.86
N LEU A 187 -18.38 -22.65 19.27
CA LEU A 187 -18.00 -21.58 18.35
C LEU A 187 -16.64 -21.90 17.72
N GLU A 188 -16.56 -21.80 16.41
CA GLU A 188 -15.36 -22.08 15.62
C GLU A 188 -15.03 -20.88 14.74
N ASN A 189 -13.74 -20.52 14.68
CA ASN A 189 -13.24 -19.61 13.65
C ASN A 189 -13.13 -20.38 12.33
N LYS A 190 -13.90 -19.98 11.33
CA LYS A 190 -13.81 -20.53 9.96
C LYS A 190 -12.96 -19.66 9.03
N GLY A 191 -12.49 -18.51 9.51
CA GLY A 191 -11.61 -17.63 8.74
C GLY A 191 -10.16 -18.08 8.86
N LYS A 192 -9.49 -18.25 7.72
CA LYS A 192 -8.02 -18.23 7.65
C LYS A 192 -7.57 -16.76 7.72
N ASN A 193 -6.59 -16.44 8.55
CA ASN A 193 -5.77 -15.22 8.45
C ASN A 193 -6.44 -13.87 8.79
N ALA A 194 -6.85 -13.67 10.05
CA ALA A 194 -6.97 -12.29 10.59
C ALA A 194 -5.72 -11.87 11.39
N GLU A 195 -4.71 -12.74 11.50
CA GLU A 195 -3.57 -12.55 12.40
C GLU A 195 -2.67 -11.37 12.04
N LEU A 196 -2.65 -10.97 10.76
CA LEU A 196 -1.94 -9.80 10.27
C LEU A 196 -2.87 -8.97 9.38
N VAL A 197 -3.10 -7.72 9.78
CA VAL A 197 -3.86 -6.74 8.99
C VAL A 197 -3.02 -5.47 8.88
N TYR A 198 -2.95 -4.86 7.70
CA TYR A 198 -2.23 -3.60 7.56
C TYR A 198 -3.09 -2.40 7.99
N GLN A 199 -2.45 -1.40 8.56
CA GLN A 199 -3.09 -0.15 8.97
C GLN A 199 -3.95 0.45 7.85
N GLY A 200 -5.16 0.89 8.19
CA GLY A 200 -6.15 1.43 7.25
C GLY A 200 -6.89 0.38 6.43
N LYS A 201 -6.49 -0.91 6.48
CA LYS A 201 -7.18 -2.01 5.80
C LYS A 201 -8.24 -2.64 6.71
N GLN A 202 -9.09 -3.44 6.07
CA GLN A 202 -10.20 -4.13 6.71
C GLN A 202 -10.08 -5.64 6.51
N ALA A 203 -10.56 -6.40 7.49
CA ALA A 203 -10.64 -7.86 7.44
C ALA A 203 -12.03 -8.31 7.91
N GLN A 204 -12.40 -9.55 7.62
CA GLN A 204 -13.72 -10.08 7.94
C GLN A 204 -13.60 -11.33 8.81
N ILE A 205 -14.26 -11.33 9.96
CA ILE A 205 -14.41 -12.50 10.81
C ILE A 205 -15.43 -13.44 10.17
N ARG A 206 -15.08 -14.73 10.10
CA ARG A 206 -15.96 -15.80 9.63
C ARG A 206 -16.03 -16.88 10.70
N THR A 207 -17.24 -17.24 11.12
CA THR A 207 -17.46 -18.28 12.12
C THR A 207 -18.52 -19.26 11.64
N ASN A 208 -18.71 -20.34 12.40
CA ASN A 208 -19.80 -21.28 12.22
C ASN A 208 -21.15 -20.78 12.78
N TYR A 209 -21.20 -19.59 13.41
CA TYR A 209 -22.41 -18.94 13.92
C TYR A 209 -22.79 -17.71 13.07
N LYS A 210 -24.09 -17.40 13.01
CA LYS A 210 -24.55 -16.10 12.45
C LYS A 210 -24.05 -14.96 13.34
N MET A 211 -23.52 -13.89 12.75
CA MET A 211 -22.98 -12.73 13.48
C MET A 211 -23.98 -12.09 14.45
N SER A 212 -25.28 -12.12 14.12
CA SER A 212 -26.36 -11.61 15.00
C SER A 212 -26.43 -12.32 16.36
N ARG A 213 -25.94 -13.56 16.45
CA ARG A 213 -25.88 -14.37 17.68
C ARG A 213 -24.60 -14.16 18.48
N LEU A 214 -23.70 -13.28 18.02
CA LEU A 214 -22.39 -13.08 18.60
C LEU A 214 -22.25 -11.68 19.18
N THR A 215 -21.43 -11.55 20.22
CA THR A 215 -20.91 -10.31 20.75
C THR A 215 -19.42 -10.25 20.40
N LEU A 216 -18.99 -9.15 19.78
CA LEU A 216 -17.61 -8.94 19.36
C LEU A 216 -17.02 -7.76 20.11
N THR A 217 -15.86 -7.95 20.73
CA THR A 217 -15.13 -6.89 21.45
C THR A 217 -13.67 -6.89 21.04
N SER A 218 -13.05 -5.70 21.07
CA SER A 218 -11.62 -5.52 20.83
C SER A 218 -10.94 -5.10 22.12
N SER A 219 -9.87 -5.81 22.51
CA SER A 219 -9.08 -5.48 23.70
C SER A 219 -8.29 -4.18 23.55
N ASN A 220 -8.02 -3.74 22.31
CA ASN A 220 -7.29 -2.51 22.02
C ASN A 220 -7.88 -1.85 20.76
N LYS A 221 -8.88 -1.00 20.99
CA LYS A 221 -9.57 -0.24 19.93
C LYS A 221 -8.65 0.76 19.21
N LYS A 222 -7.51 1.17 19.79
CA LYS A 222 -6.52 2.01 19.10
C LYS A 222 -5.80 1.23 18.00
N ALA A 223 -5.54 -0.05 18.21
CA ALA A 223 -4.93 -0.92 17.20
C ALA A 223 -5.94 -1.36 16.15
N ALA A 224 -7.08 -1.95 16.54
CA ALA A 224 -8.16 -2.28 15.61
C ALA A 224 -9.54 -2.31 16.28
N THR A 225 -10.59 -1.97 15.51
CA THR A 225 -11.99 -2.08 15.94
C THR A 225 -12.72 -3.16 15.15
N VAL A 226 -13.81 -3.69 15.70
CA VAL A 226 -14.68 -4.67 15.03
C VAL A 226 -16.13 -4.20 15.14
N ASP A 227 -16.90 -4.32 14.06
CA ASP A 227 -18.33 -4.00 14.06
C ASP A 227 -19.23 -5.23 14.32
N LYS A 228 -20.54 -5.00 14.46
CA LYS A 228 -21.55 -6.06 14.69
C LYS A 228 -21.67 -7.05 13.51
N LYS A 229 -21.16 -6.70 12.32
CA LYS A 229 -21.13 -7.56 11.13
C LYS A 229 -19.83 -8.38 11.04
N GLY A 230 -18.93 -8.24 12.02
CA GLY A 230 -17.66 -8.97 12.06
C GLY A 230 -16.54 -8.33 11.23
N LYS A 231 -16.72 -7.07 10.80
CA LYS A 231 -15.72 -6.35 10.01
C LYS A 231 -14.71 -5.68 10.92
N ILE A 232 -13.45 -6.10 10.80
CA ILE A 232 -12.31 -5.52 11.50
C ILE A 232 -11.80 -4.33 10.69
N THR A 233 -11.50 -3.22 11.37
CA THR A 233 -10.83 -2.05 10.80
C THR A 233 -9.53 -1.81 11.57
N ALA A 234 -8.39 -1.97 10.90
CA ALA A 234 -7.07 -1.73 11.46
C ALA A 234 -6.76 -0.22 11.49
N ARG A 235 -6.38 0.30 12.66
CA ARG A 235 -6.26 1.74 12.94
C ARG A 235 -4.82 2.20 13.15
N LYS A 236 -4.09 1.57 14.07
CA LYS A 236 -2.68 1.89 14.35
C LYS A 236 -1.87 0.62 14.52
N LYS A 237 -0.58 0.69 14.19
CA LYS A 237 0.40 -0.36 14.49
C LYS A 237 0.28 -0.81 15.95
N GLY A 238 0.20 -2.12 16.16
CA GLY A 238 0.04 -2.70 17.49
C GLY A 238 -0.58 -4.09 17.44
N LYS A 239 -0.82 -4.67 18.60
CA LYS A 239 -1.52 -5.95 18.73
C LYS A 239 -2.86 -5.74 19.43
N THR A 240 -3.87 -6.50 19.05
CA THR A 240 -5.15 -6.58 19.76
C THR A 240 -5.70 -8.00 19.71
N THR A 241 -6.63 -8.31 20.61
CA THR A 241 -7.40 -9.54 20.57
C THR A 241 -8.85 -9.19 20.33
N ILE A 242 -9.45 -9.80 19.30
CA ILE A 242 -10.90 -9.76 19.09
C ILE A 242 -11.50 -10.96 19.80
N SER A 243 -12.29 -10.68 20.83
CA SER A 243 -13.11 -11.66 21.54
C SER A 243 -14.44 -11.81 20.83
N VAL A 244 -14.75 -13.03 20.39
CA VAL A 244 -16.03 -13.37 19.74
C VAL A 244 -16.75 -14.35 20.65
N LYS A 245 -17.87 -13.91 21.24
CA LYS A 245 -18.61 -14.66 22.25
C LYS A 245 -20.04 -14.91 21.81
N VAL A 246 -20.58 -16.10 22.04
CA VAL A 246 -22.00 -16.39 21.78
C VAL A 246 -22.86 -15.66 22.81
N LYS A 247 -23.90 -14.94 22.36
CA LYS A 247 -24.85 -14.25 23.25
C LYS A 247 -25.56 -15.25 24.16
N GLY A 248 -25.67 -14.92 25.45
CA GLY A 248 -26.28 -15.79 26.47
C GLY A 248 -25.39 -16.95 26.94
N SER A 249 -24.14 -17.02 26.50
CA SER A 249 -23.18 -18.03 26.94
C SER A 249 -22.09 -17.40 27.80
N GLU A 250 -21.69 -18.03 28.90
CA GLU A 250 -20.55 -17.59 29.70
C GLU A 250 -19.19 -18.04 29.13
N LYS A 251 -19.14 -19.24 28.53
CA LYS A 251 -17.90 -19.95 28.19
C LYS A 251 -17.64 -20.13 26.68
N ASN A 252 -18.64 -19.93 25.82
CA ASN A 252 -18.50 -20.12 24.37
C ASN A 252 -17.93 -18.87 23.70
N GLU A 253 -16.61 -18.74 23.79
CA GLU A 253 -15.84 -17.62 23.27
C GLU A 253 -14.61 -18.13 22.52
N ILE A 254 -14.26 -17.43 21.44
CA ILE A 254 -12.96 -17.57 20.77
C ILE A 254 -12.23 -16.23 20.81
N LYS A 255 -10.91 -16.29 20.93
CA LYS A 255 -10.02 -15.12 20.93
C LYS A 255 -9.16 -15.14 19.67
N ILE A 256 -9.32 -14.12 18.83
CA ILE A 256 -8.57 -13.98 17.59
C ILE A 256 -7.50 -12.90 17.80
N ARG A 257 -6.23 -13.29 17.82
CA ARG A 257 -5.11 -12.34 17.91
C ARG A 257 -4.93 -11.64 16.57
N ILE A 258 -4.87 -10.32 16.59
CA ILE A 258 -4.66 -9.46 15.42
C ILE A 258 -3.40 -8.65 15.64
N THR A 259 -2.47 -8.74 14.69
CA THR A 259 -1.31 -7.84 14.60
C THR A 259 -1.58 -6.82 13.51
N VAL A 260 -1.55 -5.55 13.86
CA VAL A 260 -1.59 -4.44 12.92
C VAL A 260 -0.18 -3.99 12.62
N LYS A 261 0.22 -4.06 11.35
CA LYS A 261 1.50 -3.51 10.85
C LYS A 261 1.25 -2.36 9.90
N GLU A 262 2.26 -1.52 9.73
CA GLU A 262 2.28 -0.60 8.59
C GLU A 262 2.36 -1.40 7.29
N GLU A 263 1.64 -0.93 6.28
CA GLU A 263 1.74 -1.51 4.94
C GLU A 263 3.15 -1.26 4.40
N PRO A 264 3.89 -2.31 3.99
CA PRO A 264 5.23 -2.15 3.45
C PRO A 264 5.18 -1.32 2.17
N TRP A 265 6.14 -0.42 2.04
CA TRP A 265 6.36 0.35 0.82
C TRP A 265 6.87 -0.57 -0.29
N ILE A 266 6.37 -0.36 -1.50
CA ILE A 266 6.93 -0.96 -2.71
C ILE A 266 8.22 -0.23 -3.06
N VAL A 267 8.18 1.10 -3.07
CA VAL A 267 9.32 1.94 -3.42
C VAL A 267 10.22 2.14 -2.22
N ASN A 268 11.44 1.61 -2.30
CA ASN A 268 12.42 1.77 -1.25
C ASN A 268 13.06 3.17 -1.32
N VAL A 269 13.02 3.89 -0.20
CA VAL A 269 13.65 5.22 -0.03
C VAL A 269 14.81 5.17 0.97
N LYS A 270 15.38 3.99 1.22
CA LYS A 270 16.62 3.83 1.98
C LYS A 270 17.83 4.15 1.10
N ASP A 271 18.93 4.51 1.76
CA ASP A 271 20.18 4.96 1.15
C ASP A 271 20.82 3.89 0.25
N SER A 272 20.38 3.89 -1.00
CA SER A 272 20.81 2.99 -2.06
C SER A 272 20.53 3.68 -3.40
N LYS A 273 21.33 3.34 -4.42
CA LYS A 273 21.08 3.83 -5.78
C LYS A 273 19.75 3.27 -6.26
N TYR A 274 18.83 4.13 -6.67
CA TYR A 274 17.57 3.71 -7.28
C TYR A 274 17.77 3.45 -8.76
N THR A 275 17.85 2.18 -9.14
CA THR A 275 18.23 1.76 -10.50
C THR A 275 17.04 1.80 -11.47
N TYR A 276 17.33 1.67 -12.76
CA TYR A 276 16.30 1.47 -13.78
C TYR A 276 15.48 0.19 -13.51
N GLU A 277 16.15 -0.87 -13.05
CA GLU A 277 15.55 -2.16 -12.72
C GLU A 277 14.64 -2.05 -11.50
N ASP A 278 15.07 -1.36 -10.43
CA ASP A 278 14.25 -1.08 -9.24
C ASP A 278 12.99 -0.31 -9.63
N MET A 279 13.16 0.81 -10.35
CA MET A 279 12.05 1.63 -10.83
C MET A 279 11.08 0.82 -11.70
N THR A 280 11.58 0.02 -12.63
CA THR A 280 10.74 -0.83 -13.49
C THR A 280 9.96 -1.86 -12.67
N SER A 281 10.61 -2.51 -11.71
CA SER A 281 9.99 -3.49 -10.81
C SER A 281 8.89 -2.84 -9.96
N ASP A 282 9.19 -1.69 -9.37
CA ASP A 282 8.27 -0.96 -8.50
C ASP A 282 7.07 -0.42 -9.26
N LEU A 283 7.27 0.19 -10.42
CA LEU A 283 6.17 0.66 -11.27
C LEU A 283 5.23 -0.48 -11.69
N ARG A 284 5.77 -1.66 -12.00
CA ARG A 284 4.97 -2.87 -12.31
C ARG A 284 4.17 -3.33 -11.10
N LYS A 285 4.78 -3.38 -9.91
CA LYS A 285 4.10 -3.73 -8.65
C LYS A 285 3.01 -2.72 -8.31
N LEU A 286 3.27 -1.41 -8.50
CA LEU A 286 2.29 -0.34 -8.27
C LEU A 286 1.09 -0.48 -9.21
N ALA A 287 1.32 -0.64 -10.51
CA ALA A 287 0.23 -0.85 -11.47
C ALA A 287 -0.57 -2.13 -11.18
N TRP A 288 0.10 -3.21 -10.76
CA TRP A 288 -0.54 -4.47 -10.39
C TRP A 288 -1.40 -4.34 -9.13
N LYS A 289 -0.87 -3.70 -8.08
CA LYS A 289 -1.53 -3.53 -6.78
C LYS A 289 -2.70 -2.55 -6.85
N TYR A 290 -2.58 -1.51 -7.66
CA TYR A 290 -3.56 -0.44 -7.77
C TYR A 290 -4.30 -0.46 -9.13
N ARG A 291 -4.54 -1.65 -9.69
CA ARG A 291 -5.33 -1.82 -10.92
C ARG A 291 -6.68 -1.09 -10.81
N GLY A 292 -7.08 -0.43 -11.89
CA GLY A 292 -8.26 0.43 -11.94
C GLY A 292 -8.04 1.86 -11.41
N LYS A 293 -6.95 2.11 -10.69
CA LYS A 293 -6.53 3.46 -10.22
C LYS A 293 -5.28 3.94 -10.96
N ALA A 294 -4.33 3.03 -11.16
CA ALA A 294 -3.08 3.25 -11.88
C ALA A 294 -2.94 2.30 -13.08
N SER A 295 -2.20 2.74 -14.09
CA SER A 295 -1.83 1.94 -15.26
C SER A 295 -0.42 2.31 -15.70
N LEU A 296 0.40 1.30 -16.00
CA LEU A 296 1.76 1.49 -16.48
C LEU A 296 1.80 1.29 -17.99
N GLN A 297 2.43 2.24 -18.70
CA GLN A 297 2.63 2.18 -20.14
C GLN A 297 4.12 2.28 -20.47
N ASN A 298 4.59 1.44 -21.38
CA ASN A 298 5.83 1.68 -22.11
C ASN A 298 5.53 2.70 -23.22
N ILE A 299 6.12 3.89 -23.15
CA ILE A 299 5.87 4.96 -24.13
C ILE A 299 6.91 4.98 -25.26
N GLY A 300 7.95 4.16 -25.17
CA GLY A 300 9.01 4.03 -26.16
C GLY A 300 10.29 3.48 -25.55
N THR A 301 11.37 3.41 -26.33
CA THR A 301 12.65 2.85 -25.88
C THR A 301 13.79 3.86 -26.03
N SER A 302 14.76 3.77 -25.13
CA SER A 302 16.01 4.53 -25.17
C SER A 302 16.96 4.00 -26.26
N GLU A 303 18.08 4.68 -26.46
CA GLU A 303 19.09 4.25 -27.43
C GLU A 303 19.68 2.87 -27.14
N ASP A 304 19.85 2.51 -25.86
CA ASP A 304 20.34 1.22 -25.38
C ASP A 304 19.21 0.23 -25.06
N GLY A 305 17.99 0.49 -25.56
CA GLY A 305 16.87 -0.46 -25.56
C GLY A 305 16.13 -0.60 -24.22
N ARG A 306 16.30 0.31 -23.26
CA ARG A 306 15.50 0.36 -22.03
C ARG A 306 14.15 0.99 -22.33
N ALA A 307 13.07 0.42 -21.79
CA ALA A 307 11.74 1.00 -21.90
C ALA A 307 11.65 2.31 -21.10
N ILE A 308 11.02 3.33 -21.67
CA ILE A 308 10.68 4.58 -21.01
C ILE A 308 9.26 4.42 -20.45
N TRP A 309 9.14 4.43 -19.13
CA TRP A 309 7.89 4.12 -18.44
C TRP A 309 7.10 5.37 -18.11
N CYS A 310 5.79 5.30 -18.33
CA CYS A 310 4.82 6.28 -17.86
C CYS A 310 3.80 5.61 -16.93
N LEU A 311 3.73 6.07 -15.68
CA LEU A 311 2.67 5.69 -14.75
C LEU A 311 1.53 6.70 -14.85
N ARG A 312 0.34 6.22 -15.19
CA ARG A 312 -0.88 7.02 -15.27
C ARG A 312 -1.73 6.79 -14.04
N ILE A 313 -2.19 7.87 -13.40
CA ILE A 313 -3.16 7.85 -12.28
C ILE A 313 -4.43 8.61 -12.71
N GLY A 314 -5.60 8.02 -12.51
CA GLY A 314 -6.89 8.59 -12.95
C GLY A 314 -7.46 7.89 -14.19
N SER A 315 -8.19 8.60 -15.06
CA SER A 315 -8.77 8.05 -16.31
C SER A 315 -8.03 8.58 -17.54
N PRO A 316 -7.63 7.77 -18.54
CA PRO A 316 -6.96 8.29 -19.73
C PRO A 316 -7.87 9.21 -20.56
N TYR A 317 -9.19 9.05 -20.42
CA TYR A 317 -10.24 9.85 -21.07
C TYR A 317 -10.55 11.16 -20.34
N ALA A 318 -9.82 11.49 -19.28
CA ALA A 318 -9.97 12.77 -18.60
C ALA A 318 -9.70 13.95 -19.56
N SER A 319 -10.54 14.98 -19.47
CA SER A 319 -10.42 16.21 -20.27
C SER A 319 -9.26 17.11 -19.79
N LYS A 320 -8.82 16.96 -18.54
CA LYS A 320 -7.66 17.66 -17.97
C LYS A 320 -6.52 16.68 -17.71
N LYS A 321 -5.35 16.95 -18.28
CA LYS A 321 -4.15 16.12 -18.12
C LYS A 321 -2.99 16.93 -17.56
N TYR A 322 -2.20 16.31 -16.69
CA TYR A 322 -1.05 16.93 -16.05
C TYR A 322 0.16 16.02 -16.18
N LEU A 323 1.33 16.60 -16.44
CA LEU A 323 2.57 15.87 -16.63
C LEU A 323 3.54 16.13 -15.47
N ILE A 324 4.11 15.08 -14.89
CA ILE A 324 5.26 15.17 -14.01
C ILE A 324 6.35 14.30 -14.62
N ASN A 325 7.55 14.86 -14.77
CA ASN A 325 8.65 14.10 -15.36
C ASN A 325 9.98 14.41 -14.69
N GLY A 326 10.95 13.50 -14.84
CA GLY A 326 12.29 13.63 -14.26
C GLY A 326 13.31 12.71 -14.93
N GLY A 327 14.56 12.84 -14.48
CA GLY A 327 15.66 12.00 -14.97
C GLY A 327 15.96 12.21 -16.46
N ILE A 328 15.72 13.40 -17.01
CA ILE A 328 16.18 13.77 -18.36
C ILE A 328 17.70 13.96 -18.38
N HIS A 329 18.25 14.59 -17.33
CA HIS A 329 19.68 14.55 -17.04
C HIS A 329 20.01 13.35 -16.16
N ALA A 330 20.97 12.56 -16.62
CA ALA A 330 21.42 11.30 -16.02
C ALA A 330 21.76 11.37 -14.51
N ARG A 331 22.57 12.35 -14.09
CA ARG A 331 23.02 12.49 -12.69
C ARG A 331 21.94 12.93 -11.71
N GLU A 332 20.75 13.30 -12.17
CA GLU A 332 19.67 13.87 -11.35
C GLU A 332 18.67 12.76 -10.93
N TRP A 333 19.19 11.53 -10.76
CA TRP A 333 18.40 10.31 -10.55
C TRP A 333 17.67 10.23 -9.21
N LEU A 334 18.06 11.03 -8.21
CA LEU A 334 17.34 11.08 -6.92
C LEU A 334 15.88 11.52 -7.11
N ASN A 335 15.60 12.36 -8.10
CA ASN A 335 14.23 12.73 -8.48
C ASN A 335 13.43 11.53 -9.00
N CYS A 336 14.05 10.55 -9.67
CA CYS A 336 13.35 9.37 -10.19
C CYS A 336 12.75 8.55 -9.03
N GLN A 337 13.52 8.36 -7.96
CA GLN A 337 13.10 7.67 -6.74
C GLN A 337 12.01 8.43 -6.01
N MET A 338 12.19 9.74 -5.83
CA MET A 338 11.24 10.62 -5.16
C MET A 338 9.88 10.64 -5.86
N LEU A 339 9.86 10.78 -7.20
CA LEU A 339 8.63 10.77 -8.00
C LEU A 339 7.92 9.41 -7.96
N THR A 340 8.67 8.31 -8.00
CA THR A 340 8.10 6.96 -7.94
C THR A 340 7.52 6.67 -6.56
N HIS A 341 8.22 7.07 -5.49
CA HIS A 341 7.73 6.97 -4.11
C HIS A 341 6.48 7.82 -3.88
N LYS A 342 6.48 9.07 -4.37
CA LYS A 342 5.29 9.93 -4.25
C LYS A 342 4.08 9.37 -4.98
N SER A 343 4.30 8.70 -6.11
CA SER A 343 3.24 7.99 -6.83
C SER A 343 2.63 6.88 -5.97
N GLU A 344 3.45 6.13 -5.22
CA GLU A 344 2.94 5.15 -4.25
C GLU A 344 2.13 5.81 -3.13
N GLU A 345 2.61 6.91 -2.55
CA GLU A 345 1.91 7.64 -1.49
C GLU A 345 0.49 8.05 -1.92
N ILE A 346 0.36 8.67 -3.09
CA ILE A 346 -0.94 9.04 -3.69
C ILE A 346 -1.84 7.82 -3.87
N LEU A 347 -1.29 6.67 -4.29
CA LEU A 347 -2.07 5.46 -4.53
C LEU A 347 -2.51 4.77 -3.23
N ARG A 348 -1.69 4.82 -2.18
CA ARG A 348 -2.05 4.37 -0.83
C ARG A 348 -3.22 5.17 -0.27
N GLU A 349 -3.22 6.47 -0.53
CA GLU A 349 -4.20 7.45 -0.07
C GLU A 349 -5.28 7.76 -1.12
N TYR A 350 -5.44 6.93 -2.17
CA TYR A 350 -6.27 7.26 -3.34
C TYR A 350 -7.71 7.68 -3.02
N ALA A 351 -8.27 7.24 -1.89
CA ALA A 351 -9.58 7.67 -1.44
C ALA A 351 -9.67 9.20 -1.30
N ASP A 352 -8.62 9.85 -0.78
CA ASP A 352 -8.55 11.30 -0.55
C ASP A 352 -8.32 12.08 -1.85
N TYR A 353 -7.85 11.40 -2.90
CA TYR A 353 -7.64 11.97 -4.23
C TYR A 353 -8.78 11.65 -5.20
N LYS A 354 -9.69 10.73 -4.85
CA LYS A 354 -10.72 10.22 -5.77
C LYS A 354 -11.62 11.32 -6.34
N SER A 355 -12.08 12.23 -5.48
CA SER A 355 -12.91 13.37 -5.90
C SER A 355 -12.10 14.32 -6.79
N ALA A 356 -10.88 14.64 -6.36
CA ALA A 356 -10.01 15.56 -7.06
C ALA A 356 -9.55 15.03 -8.42
N LEU A 357 -9.47 13.71 -8.62
CA LEU A 357 -9.13 13.06 -9.89
C LEU A 357 -10.34 12.90 -10.83
N LYS A 358 -11.56 13.29 -10.43
CA LYS A 358 -12.72 13.25 -11.33
C LYS A 358 -12.51 14.22 -12.50
N GLY A 359 -12.49 13.68 -13.72
CA GLY A 359 -12.23 14.45 -14.94
C GLY A 359 -10.77 14.87 -15.14
N LYS A 360 -9.84 14.36 -14.33
CA LYS A 360 -8.40 14.67 -14.39
C LYS A 360 -7.55 13.40 -14.48
N CYS A 361 -6.38 13.53 -15.08
CA CYS A 361 -5.41 12.44 -15.17
C CYS A 361 -3.99 12.96 -15.04
N ILE A 362 -3.21 12.26 -14.21
CA ILE A 362 -1.81 12.57 -13.99
C ILE A 362 -0.97 11.52 -14.70
N TYR A 363 0.00 11.99 -15.47
CA TYR A 363 1.01 11.17 -16.13
C TYR A 363 2.36 11.45 -15.49
N ILE A 364 3.00 10.40 -14.96
CA ILE A 364 4.30 10.48 -14.32
C ILE A 364 5.32 9.71 -15.16
N ILE A 365 6.37 10.38 -15.62
CA ILE A 365 7.49 9.78 -16.37
C ILE A 365 8.75 9.96 -15.51
N PRO A 366 9.02 9.05 -14.56
CA PRO A 366 10.03 9.28 -13.53
C PRO A 366 11.47 9.29 -14.08
N MET A 367 11.73 8.61 -15.20
CA MET A 367 13.07 8.50 -15.79
C MET A 367 12.99 8.52 -17.31
N ILE A 368 13.26 9.70 -17.90
CA ILE A 368 13.29 9.89 -19.36
C ILE A 368 14.55 9.28 -19.98
N ASN A 369 15.68 9.38 -19.28
CA ASN A 369 17.01 8.98 -19.76
C ASN A 369 17.55 7.75 -18.99
N PRO A 370 16.96 6.56 -19.14
CA PRO A 370 17.36 5.40 -18.35
C PRO A 370 18.81 4.95 -18.65
N ASP A 371 19.30 5.17 -19.87
CA ASP A 371 20.68 4.83 -20.22
C ASP A 371 21.68 5.77 -19.56
N GLY A 372 21.41 7.08 -19.61
CA GLY A 372 22.22 8.08 -18.93
C GLY A 372 22.23 7.86 -17.42
N VAL A 373 21.07 7.61 -16.80
CA VAL A 373 21.01 7.30 -15.35
C VAL A 373 21.88 6.09 -15.01
N THR A 374 21.81 5.04 -15.84
CA THR A 374 22.66 3.84 -15.69
C THR A 374 24.15 4.22 -15.76
N ILE A 375 24.55 5.07 -16.73
CA ILE A 375 25.93 5.59 -16.83
C ILE A 375 26.32 6.34 -15.55
N SER A 376 25.48 7.24 -15.05
CA SER A 376 25.79 8.03 -13.86
C SER A 376 25.97 7.18 -12.61
N GLN A 377 25.19 6.10 -12.48
CA GLN A 377 25.22 5.22 -11.33
C GLN A 377 26.33 4.17 -11.39
N PHE A 378 26.62 3.61 -12.58
CA PHE A 378 27.44 2.40 -12.73
C PHE A 378 28.61 2.54 -13.70
N GLY A 379 28.79 3.71 -14.31
CA GLY A 379 29.86 3.93 -15.28
C GLY A 379 29.47 3.51 -16.70
N PHE A 380 30.36 3.80 -17.65
CA PHE A 380 30.11 3.56 -19.08
C PHE A 380 29.93 2.08 -19.42
N ASP A 381 30.51 1.17 -18.63
CA ASP A 381 30.41 -0.27 -18.86
C ASP A 381 29.03 -0.87 -18.57
N ALA A 382 28.12 -0.11 -17.97
CA ALA A 382 26.74 -0.54 -17.76
C ALA A 382 25.83 -0.35 -18.99
N ILE A 383 26.33 0.28 -20.06
CA ILE A 383 25.64 0.31 -21.37
C ILE A 383 25.72 -1.07 -22.01
N ARG A 384 24.65 -1.57 -22.61
CA ARG A 384 24.57 -2.92 -23.20
C ARG A 384 25.22 -2.94 -24.58
N ASN A 385 24.91 -1.93 -25.39
CA ASN A 385 25.40 -1.82 -26.76
C ASN A 385 26.88 -1.38 -26.81
N PRO A 386 27.80 -2.19 -27.39
CA PRO A 386 29.22 -1.87 -27.42
C PRO A 386 29.55 -0.62 -28.24
N LYS A 387 28.76 -0.28 -29.27
CA LYS A 387 28.96 0.95 -30.06
C LYS A 387 28.64 2.20 -29.24
N LEU A 388 27.54 2.17 -28.47
CA LEU A 388 27.17 3.25 -27.56
C LEU A 388 28.21 3.40 -26.43
N ARG A 389 28.62 2.28 -25.83
CA ARG A 389 29.71 2.25 -24.83
C ARG A 389 30.98 2.92 -25.35
N LYS A 390 31.39 2.63 -26.59
CA LYS A 390 32.55 3.25 -27.24
C LYS A 390 32.37 4.77 -27.44
N ILE A 391 31.16 5.24 -27.76
CA ILE A 391 30.87 6.69 -27.83
C ILE A 391 31.06 7.33 -26.46
N CYS A 392 30.47 6.75 -25.41
CA CYS A 392 30.60 7.25 -24.06
C CYS A 392 32.06 7.26 -23.59
N LYS A 393 32.84 6.19 -23.80
CA LYS A 393 34.25 6.12 -23.37
C LYS A 393 35.20 7.05 -24.12
N LYS A 394 34.81 7.62 -25.27
CA LYS A 394 35.63 8.59 -26.02
C LYS A 394 35.64 9.99 -25.40
N THR A 395 34.71 10.30 -24.50
CA THR A 395 34.69 11.57 -23.79
C THR A 395 35.77 11.64 -22.71
N LYS A 396 36.18 12.85 -22.33
CA LYS A 396 37.02 13.09 -21.14
C LYS A 396 36.19 13.32 -19.86
N ASN A 397 34.86 13.40 -20.00
CA ASN A 397 33.98 13.71 -18.87
C ASN A 397 33.69 12.48 -18.00
N SER A 398 33.46 12.72 -16.71
CA SER A 398 33.14 11.66 -15.76
C SER A 398 31.76 11.06 -16.01
N ALA A 399 31.66 9.74 -15.94
CA ALA A 399 30.37 9.04 -15.93
C ALA A 399 29.50 9.51 -14.76
N ARG A 400 30.08 9.72 -13.57
CA ARG A 400 29.35 10.13 -12.36
C ARG A 400 28.56 11.42 -12.55
N THR A 401 29.14 12.42 -13.23
CA THR A 401 28.54 13.74 -13.46
C THR A 401 27.87 13.89 -14.83
N TRP A 402 27.65 12.77 -15.53
CA TRP A 402 27.01 12.71 -16.84
C TRP A 402 25.61 13.32 -16.84
N LYS A 403 25.22 13.97 -17.95
CA LYS A 403 23.87 14.48 -18.18
C LYS A 403 23.17 13.77 -19.35
N GLY A 404 23.91 13.47 -20.41
CA GLY A 404 23.34 13.01 -21.68
C GLY A 404 22.83 11.58 -21.71
N ASN A 405 22.29 11.16 -22.85
CA ASN A 405 21.94 9.76 -23.13
C ASN A 405 23.19 8.92 -23.50
N ALA A 406 23.01 7.66 -23.90
CA ALA A 406 24.10 6.77 -24.32
C ALA A 406 24.77 7.15 -25.66
N ARG A 407 24.25 8.15 -26.37
CA ARG A 407 24.92 8.78 -27.53
C ARG A 407 25.68 10.04 -27.15
N GLY A 408 25.72 10.39 -25.86
CA GLY A 408 26.38 11.58 -25.33
C GLY A 408 25.68 12.89 -25.67
N VAL A 409 24.39 12.85 -26.01
CA VAL A 409 23.57 14.03 -26.28
C VAL A 409 22.85 14.47 -25.01
N ASN A 410 22.95 15.74 -24.66
CA ASN A 410 22.11 16.34 -23.63
C ASN A 410 20.68 16.49 -24.16
N LEU A 411 19.77 15.66 -23.64
CA LEU A 411 18.37 15.63 -24.06
C LEU A 411 17.63 16.94 -23.77
N ASN A 412 18.02 17.69 -22.73
CA ASN A 412 17.47 18.99 -22.40
C ASN A 412 18.09 20.14 -23.22
N PHE A 413 18.84 19.81 -24.28
CA PHE A 413 19.20 20.73 -25.36
C PHE A 413 18.80 20.19 -26.75
N ASN A 414 18.03 19.09 -26.81
CA ASN A 414 17.72 18.40 -28.07
C ASN A 414 16.30 18.69 -28.59
N CYS A 415 15.40 19.31 -27.82
CA CYS A 415 14.06 19.63 -28.29
C CYS A 415 14.05 20.85 -29.24
N PRO A 416 13.05 20.99 -30.14
CA PRO A 416 13.01 22.10 -31.11
C PRO A 416 12.92 23.52 -30.53
N GLY A 417 12.33 23.71 -29.34
CA GLY A 417 12.14 25.04 -28.74
C GLY A 417 13.48 25.73 -28.45
N GLY A 418 13.90 26.65 -29.31
CA GLY A 418 15.19 27.35 -29.22
C GLY A 418 16.42 26.47 -29.45
N TRP A 419 16.27 25.33 -30.16
CA TRP A 419 17.39 24.46 -30.45
C TRP A 419 18.51 25.20 -31.18
N ASN A 420 19.73 25.12 -30.66
CA ASN A 420 20.91 25.74 -31.26
C ASN A 420 22.19 25.05 -30.76
N LYS A 421 23.31 25.34 -31.43
CA LYS A 421 24.66 24.85 -31.08
C LYS A 421 25.56 25.92 -30.45
N LYS A 422 25.05 27.13 -30.20
CA LYS A 422 25.85 28.26 -29.68
C LYS A 422 26.28 27.96 -28.24
N GLY A 423 27.57 28.13 -27.94
CA GLY A 423 28.12 27.91 -26.59
C GLY A 423 28.06 26.46 -26.10
N LYS A 424 27.80 25.49 -26.98
CA LYS A 424 27.68 24.05 -26.66
C LYS A 424 28.78 23.24 -27.34
N SER A 425 29.06 22.05 -26.81
CA SER A 425 29.99 21.14 -27.47
C SER A 425 29.56 20.82 -28.90
N LYS A 426 30.54 20.67 -29.80
CA LYS A 426 30.34 20.24 -31.19
C LYS A 426 30.32 18.71 -31.36
N LYS A 427 30.76 17.98 -30.33
CA LYS A 427 30.89 16.51 -30.32
C LYS A 427 30.21 15.93 -29.09
N ALA A 428 29.78 14.67 -29.17
CA ALA A 428 29.21 13.95 -28.04
C ALA A 428 30.15 13.99 -26.83
N ASP A 429 29.71 14.69 -25.78
CA ASP A 429 30.48 14.93 -24.55
C ASP A 429 29.73 14.45 -23.30
N GLY A 430 28.43 14.18 -23.43
CA GLY A 430 27.54 13.81 -22.33
C GLY A 430 27.15 14.94 -21.39
N LEU A 431 27.52 16.18 -21.68
CA LEU A 431 27.24 17.34 -20.84
C LEU A 431 26.46 18.42 -21.58
N SER A 432 26.98 18.90 -22.71
CA SER A 432 26.46 20.09 -23.40
C SER A 432 26.10 19.86 -24.87
N TYR A 433 26.52 18.74 -25.46
CA TYR A 433 26.24 18.46 -26.87
C TYR A 433 24.73 18.34 -27.16
N PRO A 434 24.15 19.19 -28.03
CA PRO A 434 22.69 19.26 -28.24
C PRO A 434 22.18 18.26 -29.30
N GLY A 435 23.05 17.39 -29.83
CA GLY A 435 22.74 16.51 -30.95
C GLY A 435 23.00 17.16 -32.32
N LYS A 436 22.82 16.37 -33.38
CA LYS A 436 23.12 16.84 -34.76
C LYS A 436 22.09 17.85 -35.26
N LYS A 437 20.82 17.63 -34.89
CA LYS A 437 19.63 18.44 -35.18
C LYS A 437 18.64 18.32 -34.02
N ALA A 438 17.65 19.22 -33.96
CA ALA A 438 16.54 19.09 -33.03
C ALA A 438 15.83 17.73 -33.19
N ALA A 439 15.37 17.16 -32.08
CA ALA A 439 14.71 15.87 -31.95
C ALA A 439 15.50 14.71 -32.60
N SER A 440 16.83 14.77 -32.58
CA SER A 440 17.67 13.69 -33.14
C SER A 440 17.63 12.42 -32.31
N GLU A 441 17.35 12.52 -31.02
CA GLU A 441 17.42 11.38 -30.08
C GLU A 441 16.09 10.65 -29.95
N LYS A 442 16.14 9.34 -29.70
CA LYS A 442 14.92 8.53 -29.47
C LYS A 442 14.15 9.01 -28.26
N GLU A 443 14.82 9.25 -27.14
CA GLU A 443 14.18 9.67 -25.87
C GLU A 443 13.41 10.98 -26.05
N THR A 444 14.01 11.95 -26.73
CA THR A 444 13.37 13.23 -27.07
C THR A 444 12.12 13.03 -27.92
N ARG A 445 12.20 12.21 -28.98
CA ARG A 445 11.04 11.90 -29.83
C ARG A 445 9.94 11.16 -29.09
N VAL A 446 10.30 10.25 -28.18
CA VAL A 446 9.33 9.52 -27.34
C VAL A 446 8.52 10.50 -26.48
N MET A 447 9.18 11.46 -25.83
CA MET A 447 8.51 12.48 -25.03
C MET A 447 7.59 13.38 -25.86
N MET A 448 8.09 13.85 -27.01
CA MET A 448 7.30 14.69 -27.92
C MET A 448 6.08 13.96 -28.47
N ASN A 449 6.25 12.70 -28.91
CA ASN A 449 5.15 11.87 -29.42
C ASN A 449 4.12 11.59 -28.32
N PHE A 450 4.57 11.34 -27.09
CA PHE A 450 3.69 11.12 -25.95
C PHE A 450 2.81 12.34 -25.67
N VAL A 451 3.38 13.54 -25.68
CA VAL A 451 2.62 14.78 -25.50
C VAL A 451 1.69 15.02 -26.68
N ASN A 452 2.16 14.85 -27.92
CA ASN A 452 1.37 15.12 -29.13
C ASN A 452 0.16 14.19 -29.32
N ARG A 453 0.27 12.91 -28.93
CA ARG A 453 -0.85 11.96 -29.04
C ARG A 453 -1.92 12.12 -27.95
N ASN A 454 -1.71 13.02 -27.00
CA ASN A 454 -2.63 13.30 -25.90
C ASN A 454 -3.09 14.76 -25.94
N SER A 455 -4.38 15.01 -25.74
CA SER A 455 -4.95 16.36 -25.69
C SER A 455 -5.35 16.75 -24.26
N GLY A 456 -5.60 18.05 -24.03
CA GLY A 456 -6.11 18.54 -22.74
C GLY A 456 -5.04 18.74 -21.66
N TRP A 457 -3.77 18.88 -22.04
CA TRP A 457 -2.68 19.23 -21.12
C TRP A 457 -2.94 20.59 -20.46
N LYS A 458 -2.82 20.64 -19.14
CA LYS A 458 -3.04 21.86 -18.34
C LYS A 458 -1.76 22.42 -17.74
N ALA A 459 -0.85 21.56 -17.31
CA ALA A 459 0.45 21.96 -16.79
C ALA A 459 1.45 20.80 -16.78
N SER A 460 2.73 21.14 -16.68
CA SER A 460 3.85 20.21 -16.50
C SER A 460 4.75 20.65 -15.33
N LEU A 461 5.28 19.68 -14.58
CA LEU A 461 6.42 19.85 -13.69
C LEU A 461 7.58 19.01 -14.21
N ASN A 462 8.70 19.67 -14.51
CA ASN A 462 9.92 19.04 -14.98
C ASN A 462 10.98 19.05 -13.86
N TYR A 463 11.25 17.89 -13.27
CA TYR A 463 12.15 17.75 -12.12
C TYR A 463 13.60 17.54 -12.55
N HIS A 464 14.45 18.42 -12.02
CA HIS A 464 15.89 18.48 -12.23
C HIS A 464 16.64 18.65 -10.90
N SER A 465 17.97 18.69 -10.94
CA SER A 465 18.80 19.17 -9.83
C SER A 465 20.01 19.97 -10.38
N THR A 466 20.44 21.07 -9.76
CA THR A 466 20.25 21.44 -8.35
C THR A 466 20.08 22.94 -8.16
N GLY A 467 19.57 23.33 -6.99
CA GLY A 467 19.70 24.70 -6.48
C GLY A 467 18.58 25.12 -5.53
N SER A 468 17.55 24.29 -5.34
CA SER A 468 16.29 24.72 -4.71
C SER A 468 15.73 25.96 -5.43
N ILE A 469 15.71 25.89 -6.77
CA ILE A 469 15.31 26.98 -7.66
C ILE A 469 14.22 26.54 -8.64
N LEU A 470 13.47 27.50 -9.17
CA LEU A 470 12.38 27.29 -10.11
C LEU A 470 12.60 28.13 -11.37
N TYR A 471 12.74 27.47 -12.52
CA TYR A 471 12.68 28.15 -13.83
C TYR A 471 11.25 28.06 -14.38
N TRP A 472 10.69 29.22 -14.76
CA TRP A 472 9.27 29.31 -15.04
C TRP A 472 8.89 30.32 -16.14
N ASN A 473 9.59 31.44 -16.34
CA ASN A 473 9.08 32.49 -17.24
C ASN A 473 9.13 32.05 -18.71
N TYR A 474 10.25 31.49 -19.18
CA TYR A 474 10.43 31.07 -20.58
C TYR A 474 10.14 32.17 -21.60
N ASN A 475 10.47 33.43 -21.28
CA ASN A 475 10.30 34.62 -22.13
C ASN A 475 8.96 34.67 -22.91
N VAL A 476 7.84 34.42 -22.25
CA VAL A 476 6.50 34.45 -22.87
C VAL A 476 5.67 35.66 -22.45
N GLU A 477 6.29 36.72 -21.93
CA GLU A 477 5.57 37.90 -21.42
C GLU A 477 4.72 38.60 -22.48
N SER A 478 5.10 38.49 -23.76
CA SER A 478 4.34 38.99 -24.90
C SER A 478 3.04 38.21 -25.16
N GLU A 479 2.89 37.00 -24.61
CA GLU A 479 1.68 36.17 -24.72
C GLU A 479 0.88 36.21 -23.42
N ALA A 480 0.16 37.31 -23.17
CA ALA A 480 -0.49 37.62 -21.88
C ALA A 480 -1.23 36.42 -21.23
N SER A 481 -2.06 35.70 -22.00
CA SER A 481 -2.80 34.54 -21.48
C SER A 481 -1.90 33.37 -21.06
N LEU A 482 -0.83 33.09 -21.82
CA LEU A 482 0.12 32.04 -21.48
C LEU A 482 0.98 32.46 -20.29
N TYR A 483 1.46 33.70 -20.30
CA TYR A 483 2.24 34.28 -19.20
C TYR A 483 1.49 34.23 -17.87
N GLU A 484 0.21 34.62 -17.84
CA GLU A 484 -0.58 34.56 -16.61
C GLU A 484 -0.78 33.12 -16.10
N ARG A 485 -1.03 32.16 -16.99
CA ARG A 485 -1.09 30.74 -16.57
C ARG A 485 0.25 30.25 -16.03
N GLN A 486 1.34 30.66 -16.66
CA GLN A 486 2.70 30.29 -16.30
C GLN A 486 3.12 30.89 -14.95
N LYS A 487 2.84 32.18 -14.74
CA LYS A 487 3.02 32.90 -13.47
C LYS A 487 2.21 32.28 -12.35
N ASN A 488 0.93 31.98 -12.59
CA ASN A 488 0.07 31.34 -11.60
C ASN A 488 0.59 29.97 -11.18
N LEU A 489 1.04 29.14 -12.13
CA LEU A 489 1.67 27.86 -11.83
C LEU A 489 2.94 28.06 -10.99
N ALA A 490 3.83 28.95 -11.42
CA ALA A 490 5.10 29.23 -10.74
C ALA A 490 4.91 29.73 -9.30
N THR A 491 4.00 30.67 -9.08
CA THR A 491 3.66 31.20 -7.75
C THR A 491 3.12 30.11 -6.84
N LYS A 492 2.29 29.20 -7.35
CA LYS A 492 1.80 28.05 -6.55
C LYS A 492 2.93 27.09 -6.22
N VAL A 493 3.80 26.76 -7.18
CA VAL A 493 4.96 25.88 -6.96
C VAL A 493 5.90 26.48 -5.91
N ASN A 494 6.20 27.77 -6.02
CA ASN A 494 6.98 28.51 -5.03
C ASN A 494 6.31 28.51 -3.64
N GLY A 495 5.00 28.74 -3.55
CA GLY A 495 4.27 28.73 -2.28
C GLY A 495 4.31 27.38 -1.53
N PHE A 496 4.52 26.26 -2.23
CA PHE A 496 4.67 24.94 -1.60
C PHE A 496 6.12 24.59 -1.25
N THR A 497 7.06 24.93 -2.13
CA THR A 497 8.46 24.49 -2.03
C THR A 497 9.36 25.51 -1.34
N HIS A 498 8.97 26.78 -1.37
CA HIS A 498 9.79 27.95 -1.03
C HIS A 498 11.10 28.06 -1.83
N TYR A 499 11.17 27.37 -2.98
CA TYR A 499 12.33 27.45 -3.88
C TYR A 499 12.37 28.81 -4.57
N ARG A 500 13.58 29.34 -4.77
CA ARG A 500 13.76 30.66 -5.38
C ARG A 500 13.22 30.65 -6.80
N LEU A 501 12.26 31.53 -7.10
CA LEU A 501 11.86 31.81 -8.47
C LEU A 501 13.02 32.52 -9.16
N MET A 502 13.53 31.91 -10.23
CA MET A 502 14.61 32.52 -10.98
C MET A 502 14.07 33.72 -11.78
N PRO A 503 14.71 34.89 -11.69
CA PRO A 503 14.39 35.99 -12.58
C PRO A 503 14.75 35.61 -14.01
N LYS A 504 14.23 36.41 -14.96
CA LYS A 504 14.62 36.30 -16.36
C LYS A 504 16.15 36.43 -16.49
N SER A 505 16.75 35.50 -17.21
CA SER A 505 18.18 35.46 -17.48
C SER A 505 18.44 34.60 -18.72
N ILE A 506 19.68 34.51 -19.18
CA ILE A 506 20.06 33.58 -20.26
C ILE A 506 19.68 32.11 -19.96
N SER A 507 19.52 31.76 -18.67
CA SER A 507 19.06 30.43 -18.25
C SER A 507 17.56 30.20 -18.45
N THR A 508 16.77 31.26 -18.71
CA THR A 508 15.35 31.19 -19.04
C THR A 508 15.08 31.36 -20.54
N ASP A 509 16.12 31.61 -21.34
CA ASP A 509 16.01 31.69 -22.79
C ASP A 509 15.82 30.28 -23.38
N PRO A 510 15.04 30.15 -24.48
CA PRO A 510 14.81 28.87 -25.10
C PRO A 510 16.11 28.31 -25.67
N ASN A 511 16.48 27.11 -25.25
CA ASN A 511 17.78 26.54 -25.56
C ASN A 511 17.74 25.05 -25.94
N GLY A 512 16.56 24.58 -26.35
CA GLY A 512 16.30 23.19 -26.73
C GLY A 512 15.87 22.30 -25.58
N GLY A 513 15.42 22.88 -24.46
CA GLY A 513 14.88 22.17 -23.32
C GLY A 513 13.51 21.56 -23.61
N PHE A 514 13.17 20.51 -22.84
CA PHE A 514 11.82 19.94 -22.94
C PHE A 514 10.76 20.92 -22.44
N GLY A 515 11.08 21.69 -21.38
CA GLY A 515 10.25 22.79 -20.90
C GLY A 515 10.03 23.87 -21.96
N ASP A 516 11.08 24.23 -22.72
CA ASP A 516 10.99 25.20 -23.82
C ASP A 516 10.00 24.70 -24.87
N TRP A 517 10.13 23.45 -25.33
CA TRP A 517 9.22 22.90 -26.32
C TRP A 517 7.76 22.85 -25.86
N LEU A 518 7.51 22.51 -24.58
CA LEU A 518 6.16 22.54 -24.01
C LEU A 518 5.56 23.95 -24.05
N ILE A 519 6.35 24.97 -23.70
CA ILE A 519 5.89 26.35 -23.65
C ILE A 519 5.72 26.91 -25.06
N TYR A 520 6.81 26.94 -25.85
CA TYR A 520 6.84 27.64 -27.13
C TYR A 520 6.03 26.94 -28.21
N ASN A 521 6.12 25.60 -28.29
CA ASN A 521 5.47 24.84 -29.36
C ASN A 521 4.10 24.29 -28.96
N LYS A 522 3.86 24.03 -27.67
CA LYS A 522 2.59 23.42 -27.19
C LYS A 522 1.71 24.34 -26.36
N LYS A 523 2.20 25.53 -25.95
CA LYS A 523 1.47 26.47 -25.09
C LYS A 523 1.00 25.86 -23.76
N ILE A 524 1.75 24.86 -23.27
CA ILE A 524 1.49 24.15 -22.01
C ILE A 524 2.37 24.79 -20.92
N PRO A 525 1.79 25.40 -19.88
CA PRO A 525 2.54 25.90 -18.74
C PRO A 525 3.44 24.83 -18.11
N ASN A 526 4.67 25.16 -17.80
CA ASN A 526 5.69 24.26 -17.27
C ASN A 526 6.54 24.96 -16.21
N VAL A 527 6.86 24.28 -15.12
CA VAL A 527 7.91 24.75 -14.19
C VAL A 527 9.01 23.71 -14.13
N THR A 528 10.25 24.14 -14.32
CA THR A 528 11.42 23.31 -14.03
C THR A 528 11.78 23.46 -12.55
N VAL A 529 11.70 22.35 -11.82
CA VAL A 529 11.91 22.26 -10.38
C VAL A 529 13.30 21.69 -10.14
N GLU A 530 14.26 22.54 -9.78
CA GLU A 530 15.64 22.15 -9.47
C GLU A 530 15.76 21.81 -7.99
N THR A 531 15.69 20.52 -7.66
CA THR A 531 15.73 20.03 -6.28
C THR A 531 17.13 19.95 -5.73
N GLY A 532 17.25 19.97 -4.39
CA GLY A 532 18.52 19.80 -3.69
C GLY A 532 19.40 21.05 -3.71
N SER A 533 20.35 21.09 -2.78
CA SER A 533 21.19 22.26 -2.49
C SER A 533 22.68 22.06 -2.74
N VAL A 534 23.10 20.94 -3.35
CA VAL A 534 24.51 20.65 -3.66
C VAL A 534 24.64 20.10 -5.07
N MET A 535 25.83 20.15 -5.66
CA MET A 535 26.04 19.69 -7.02
C MET A 535 25.58 18.23 -7.24
N ALA A 536 24.79 18.00 -8.30
CA ALA A 536 24.36 16.67 -8.69
C ALA A 536 25.54 15.81 -9.21
N PRO A 537 25.57 14.48 -8.97
CA PRO A 537 24.51 13.69 -8.37
C PRO A 537 24.36 13.95 -6.87
N LEU A 538 23.10 14.17 -6.45
CA LEU A 538 22.78 14.50 -5.07
C LEU A 538 23.07 13.30 -4.15
N PRO A 539 23.67 13.52 -2.96
CA PRO A 539 23.76 12.47 -1.96
C PRO A 539 22.35 12.11 -1.46
N HIS A 540 22.12 10.84 -1.17
CA HIS A 540 20.82 10.36 -0.72
C HIS A 540 20.38 10.99 0.62
N SER A 541 21.32 11.52 1.42
CA SER A 541 21.03 12.32 2.63
C SER A 541 20.08 13.50 2.37
N GLN A 542 20.00 14.02 1.13
CA GLN A 542 19.05 15.07 0.76
C GLN A 542 17.62 14.57 0.51
N MET A 543 17.40 13.27 0.32
CA MET A 543 16.10 12.70 -0.04
C MET A 543 14.98 13.15 0.91
N LYS A 544 15.21 13.07 2.23
CA LYS A 544 14.21 13.44 3.23
C LYS A 544 13.81 14.92 3.15
N LYS A 545 14.79 15.81 2.92
CA LYS A 545 14.55 17.26 2.75
C LYS A 545 13.77 17.52 1.47
N ILE A 546 14.20 16.95 0.34
CA ILE A 546 13.54 17.10 -0.97
C ILE A 546 12.10 16.60 -0.91
N GLN A 547 11.87 15.42 -0.31
CA GLN A 547 10.52 14.88 -0.11
C GLN A 547 9.66 15.83 0.73
N LYS A 548 10.18 16.36 1.84
CA LYS A 548 9.45 17.30 2.70
C LYS A 548 9.04 18.56 1.92
N GLU A 549 9.96 19.17 1.19
CA GLU A 549 9.74 20.41 0.43
C GLU A 549 8.78 20.21 -0.75
N ASN A 550 8.78 19.02 -1.38
CA ASN A 550 7.98 18.75 -2.57
C ASN A 550 6.68 17.99 -2.31
N SER A 551 6.49 17.41 -1.11
CA SER A 551 5.34 16.52 -0.86
C SER A 551 4.00 17.25 -1.02
N LYS A 552 3.85 18.45 -0.43
CA LYS A 552 2.61 19.23 -0.54
C LYS A 552 2.35 19.69 -1.98
N LEU A 553 3.39 20.11 -2.70
CA LEU A 553 3.32 20.47 -4.12
C LEU A 553 2.76 19.33 -4.95
N LEU A 554 3.35 18.14 -4.85
CA LEU A 554 2.95 17.00 -5.66
C LEU A 554 1.53 16.52 -5.31
N SER A 555 1.15 16.56 -4.03
CA SER A 555 -0.23 16.31 -3.62
C SER A 555 -1.23 17.34 -4.16
N TRP A 556 -0.86 18.62 -4.18
CA TRP A 556 -1.69 19.70 -4.73
C TRP A 556 -1.81 19.61 -6.25
N PHE A 557 -0.72 19.29 -6.96
CA PHE A 557 -0.68 19.18 -8.41
C PHE A 557 -1.61 18.09 -8.92
N VAL A 558 -1.69 16.98 -8.18
CA VAL A 558 -2.63 15.88 -8.46
C VAL A 558 -4.09 16.28 -8.21
N LYS A 559 -4.35 17.29 -7.36
CA LYS A 559 -5.70 17.76 -7.03
C LYS A 559 -6.21 18.89 -7.96
N GLN A 560 -5.35 19.48 -8.79
CA GLN A 560 -5.67 20.62 -9.69
C GLN A 560 -6.79 20.32 -10.67
#